data_AF-K6WP99-F1
#
_entry.id   AF-K6WP99-F1
#
_cell.length_a   1.000
_cell.length_b   1.000
_cell.length_c   1.000
_cell.angle_alpha   90.00
_cell.angle_beta   90.00
_cell.angle_gamma   90.00
#
_symmetry.space_group_name_H-M   'P 1'
#
loop_
_entity.id
_entity.type
_entity.pdbx_description
1 polymer ?
#
loop_
_entity_poly.entity_id
_entity_poly.type
_entity_poly.pdbx_seq_one_letter_code
_entity_poly.pdbx_strand_id
1 'polypeptide(L)'
;MAPSQKYEMWVAVLTGQSTQREAAEKYKVDRSTVTSVCHTAKAGALAALSATPGRPGQSPEQAEIAELREEVERLRATVTEQAVALHLHEGKSRWD
;
A
#
# COMPACT_ATOMS: atom_id res chain seq x y z
N MET A 1 -8.36 -4.34 -20.20
CA MET A 1 -9.69 -3.92 -19.72
C MET A 1 -9.55 -2.68 -18.86
N ALA A 2 -10.40 -1.68 -19.10
CA ALA A 2 -10.45 -0.47 -18.28
C ALA A 2 -10.93 -0.80 -16.84
N PRO A 3 -10.57 0.00 -15.82
CA PRO A 3 -11.03 -0.20 -14.45
C PRO A 3 -12.56 -0.29 -14.31
N SER A 4 -13.31 0.57 -15.02
CA SER A 4 -14.78 0.55 -15.05
C SER A 4 -15.34 -0.77 -15.55
N GLN A 5 -14.78 -1.33 -16.63
CA GLN A 5 -15.19 -2.64 -17.17
C GLN A 5 -14.90 -3.79 -16.20
N LYS A 6 -13.76 -3.74 -15.49
CA LYS A 6 -13.45 -4.72 -14.45
C LYS A 6 -14.44 -4.64 -13.30
N TYR A 7 -14.82 -3.42 -12.91
CA TYR A 7 -15.83 -3.18 -11.86
C TYR A 7 -17.21 -3.73 -12.27
N GLU A 8 -17.70 -3.39 -13.46
CA GLU A 8 -18.97 -3.92 -13.98
C GLU A 8 -18.98 -5.45 -14.04
N MET A 9 -17.90 -6.05 -14.56
CA MET A 9 -17.74 -7.51 -14.60
C MET A 9 -17.79 -8.12 -13.19
N TRP A 10 -17.08 -7.53 -12.23
CA TRP A 10 -17.09 -7.99 -10.84
C TRP A 10 -18.48 -7.86 -10.21
N VAL A 11 -19.20 -6.75 -10.41
CA VAL A 11 -20.56 -6.55 -9.90
C VAL A 11 -21.53 -7.60 -10.44
N ALA A 12 -21.48 -7.88 -11.75
CA ALA A 12 -22.34 -8.90 -12.36
C ALA A 12 -22.09 -10.30 -11.79
N VAL A 13 -20.82 -10.65 -11.54
CA VAL A 13 -20.46 -11.94 -10.93
C VAL A 13 -20.82 -11.99 -9.45
N LEU A 14 -20.55 -10.91 -8.70
CA LEU A 14 -20.82 -10.82 -7.27
C LEU A 14 -22.32 -10.92 -6.94
N THR A 15 -23.16 -10.31 -7.77
CA THR A 15 -24.62 -10.31 -7.62
C THR A 15 -25.30 -11.57 -8.19
N GLY A 16 -24.52 -12.48 -8.79
CA GLY A 16 -25.06 -13.68 -9.44
C GLY A 16 -25.79 -13.42 -10.77
N GLN A 17 -25.74 -12.19 -11.31
CA GLN A 17 -26.29 -11.85 -12.62
C GLN A 17 -25.53 -12.50 -13.78
N SER A 18 -24.28 -12.92 -13.56
CA SER A 18 -23.51 -13.71 -14.51
C SER A 18 -22.58 -14.67 -13.78
N THR A 19 -22.43 -15.87 -14.31
CA THR A 19 -21.36 -16.78 -13.87
C THR A 19 -20.00 -16.28 -14.35
N GLN A 20 -18.91 -16.77 -13.75
CA GLN A 20 -17.56 -16.45 -14.22
C GLN A 20 -17.32 -16.87 -15.68
N ARG A 21 -17.98 -17.94 -16.14
CA ARG A 21 -17.90 -18.41 -17.54
C ARG A 21 -18.58 -17.42 -18.49
N GLU A 22 -19.81 -17.02 -18.18
CA GLU A 22 -20.56 -16.05 -18.99
C GLU A 22 -19.88 -14.67 -19.01
N ALA A 23 -19.31 -14.25 -17.88
CA ALA A 23 -18.50 -13.03 -17.82
C ALA A 23 -17.24 -13.13 -18.71
N ALA A 24 -16.52 -14.26 -18.66
CA ALA A 24 -15.35 -14.49 -19.51
C ALA A 24 -15.71 -14.40 -21.01
N GLU A 25 -16.82 -15.04 -21.41
CA GLU A 25 -17.34 -15.00 -22.77
C GLU A 25 -17.75 -13.58 -23.19
N LYS A 26 -18.52 -12.87 -22.37
CA LYS A 26 -19.00 -11.50 -22.64
C LYS A 26 -17.86 -10.52 -22.84
N TYR A 27 -16.85 -10.56 -21.97
CA TYR A 27 -15.71 -9.64 -22.01
C TYR A 27 -14.55 -10.13 -22.88
N LYS A 28 -14.68 -11.31 -23.51
CA LYS A 28 -13.66 -11.95 -24.36
C LYS A 28 -12.32 -12.11 -23.65
N VAL A 29 -12.36 -12.59 -22.41
CA VAL A 29 -11.18 -12.84 -21.57
C VAL A 29 -11.15 -14.29 -21.09
N ASP A 30 -9.99 -14.74 -20.63
CA ASP A 30 -9.90 -16.05 -19.99
C ASP A 30 -10.58 -16.07 -18.61
N ARG A 31 -11.11 -17.23 -18.21
CA ARG A 31 -11.73 -17.39 -16.88
C ARG A 31 -10.79 -17.04 -15.73
N SER A 32 -9.48 -17.32 -15.86
CA SER A 32 -8.49 -16.92 -14.86
C SER A 32 -8.41 -15.40 -14.68
N THR A 33 -8.62 -14.63 -15.74
CA THR A 33 -8.69 -13.17 -15.68
C THR A 33 -9.90 -12.72 -14.86
N VAL A 34 -11.06 -13.35 -15.07
CA VAL A 34 -12.28 -13.07 -14.28
C VAL A 34 -12.05 -13.41 -12.81
N THR A 35 -11.47 -14.57 -12.51
CA THR A 35 -11.12 -15.00 -11.15
C THR A 35 -10.17 -14.01 -10.48
N SER A 36 -9.11 -13.59 -11.19
CA SER A 36 -8.11 -12.64 -10.68
C SER A 36 -8.74 -11.26 -10.38
N VAL A 37 -9.61 -10.77 -11.26
CA VAL A 37 -10.34 -9.52 -11.03
C VAL A 37 -11.26 -9.64 -9.82
N CYS A 38 -12.05 -10.72 -9.71
CA CYS A 38 -12.94 -10.93 -8.56
C CYS A 38 -12.17 -11.05 -7.24
N HIS A 39 -11.03 -11.75 -7.26
CA HIS A 39 -10.15 -11.86 -6.09
C HIS A 39 -9.60 -10.51 -5.67
N THR A 40 -9.04 -9.75 -6.62
CA THR A 40 -8.47 -8.42 -6.37
C THR A 40 -9.51 -7.44 -5.86
N ALA A 41 -10.70 -7.41 -6.47
CA ALA A 41 -11.79 -6.53 -6.06
C ALA A 41 -12.30 -6.87 -4.65
N LYS A 42 -12.47 -8.16 -4.33
CA LYS A 42 -12.85 -8.62 -2.99
C LYS A 42 -11.78 -8.26 -1.95
N ALA A 43 -10.50 -8.50 -2.26
CA ALA A 43 -9.40 -8.15 -1.36
C ALA A 43 -9.33 -6.65 -1.10
N GLY A 44 -9.44 -5.81 -2.14
CA GLY A 44 -9.46 -4.36 -2.02
C GLY A 44 -10.65 -3.84 -1.21
N ALA A 45 -11.85 -4.40 -1.42
CA ALA A 45 -13.03 -4.03 -0.65
C ALA A 45 -12.88 -4.39 0.84
N LEU A 46 -12.39 -5.60 1.15
CA LEU A 46 -12.15 -6.01 2.53
C LEU A 46 -11.04 -5.18 3.20
N ALA A 47 -9.96 -4.88 2.48
CA ALA A 47 -8.89 -4.01 2.97
C ALA A 47 -9.44 -2.62 3.33
N ALA A 48 -10.19 -2.00 2.41
CA ALA A 48 -10.82 -0.69 2.64
C ALA A 48 -11.81 -0.69 3.82
N LEU A 49 -12.59 -1.76 3.98
CA LEU A 49 -13.54 -1.91 5.09
C LEU A 49 -12.86 -2.21 6.43
N SER A 50 -11.69 -2.86 6.41
CA SER A 50 -10.89 -3.16 7.61
C SER A 50 -10.05 -1.98 8.08
N ALA A 51 -9.85 -0.98 7.23
CA ALA A 51 -9.10 0.21 7.60
C ALA A 51 -9.86 0.98 8.70
N THR A 52 -9.17 1.26 9.80
CA THR A 52 -9.68 2.17 10.84
C THR A 52 -10.00 3.52 10.21
N PRO A 53 -11.12 4.18 10.57
CA PRO A 53 -11.41 5.53 10.13
C PRO A 53 -10.25 6.48 10.46
N GLY A 54 -9.41 6.73 9.47
CA GLY A 54 -8.26 7.63 9.50
C GLY A 54 -8.40 8.67 8.38
N ARG A 55 -7.55 9.69 8.43
CA ARG A 55 -7.59 10.89 7.56
C ARG A 55 -7.94 10.51 6.11
N PRO A 56 -9.04 11.02 5.55
CA PRO A 56 -9.49 10.61 4.22
C PRO A 56 -8.39 10.83 3.18
N GLY A 57 -8.09 9.78 2.40
CA GLY A 57 -7.14 9.82 1.29
C GLY A 57 -5.76 9.21 1.55
N GLN A 58 -5.48 8.68 2.74
CA GLN A 58 -4.20 8.02 3.05
C GLN A 58 -4.40 6.50 3.23
N SER A 59 -3.72 5.68 2.43
CA SER A 59 -3.69 4.23 2.65
C SER A 59 -2.91 3.89 3.92
N PRO A 60 -3.14 2.72 4.55
CA PRO A 60 -2.34 2.28 5.69
C PRO A 60 -0.83 2.28 5.40
N GLU A 61 -0.43 1.83 4.21
CA GLU A 61 0.96 1.87 3.74
C GLU A 61 1.50 3.30 3.66
N GLN A 62 0.70 4.26 3.20
CA GLN A 62 1.11 5.67 3.16
C GLN A 62 1.22 6.29 4.56
N ALA A 63 0.42 5.83 5.53
CA ALA A 63 0.53 6.24 6.92
C ALA A 63 1.81 5.70 7.55
N GLU A 64 2.10 4.41 7.34
CA GLU A 64 3.32 3.76 7.80
C GLU A 64 4.58 4.40 7.18
N ILE A 65 4.56 4.69 5.87
CA ILE A 65 5.67 5.41 5.20
C ILE A 65 5.88 6.80 5.81
N ALA A 66 4.82 7.51 6.18
CA ALA A 66 4.93 8.83 6.79
C ALA A 66 5.58 8.74 8.18
N GLU A 67 5.12 7.79 9.00
CA GLU A 67 5.68 7.52 10.33
C GLU A 67 7.16 7.12 10.26
N LEU A 68 7.52 6.21 9.34
CA LEU A 68 8.90 5.80 9.12
C LEU A 68 9.79 6.96 8.66
N ARG A 69 9.28 7.86 7.82
CA ARG A 69 10.03 9.06 7.39
C ARG A 69 10.30 10.00 8.55
N GLU A 70 9.32 10.23 9.41
CA GLU A 70 9.51 11.04 10.62
C GLU A 70 10.55 10.43 11.55
N GLU A 71 10.52 9.11 11.74
CA GLU A 71 11.53 8.41 12.53
C GLU A 71 12.92 8.50 11.91
N VAL A 72 13.06 8.36 10.59
CA VAL A 72 14.35 8.53 9.90
C VAL A 72 14.93 9.93 10.13
N GLU A 73 14.10 10.98 10.09
CA GLU A 73 14.58 12.34 10.35
C GLU A 73 15.00 12.54 11.81
N ARG A 74 14.26 11.98 12.78
CA ARG A 74 14.68 11.97 14.19
C ARG A 74 16.03 11.27 14.37
N LEU A 75 16.17 10.07 13.81
CA LEU A 75 17.40 9.30 13.90
C LEU A 75 18.58 10.01 13.23
N ARG A 76 18.36 10.67 12.09
CA ARG A 76 19.40 11.49 11.41
C ARG A 76 19.90 12.63 12.29
N ALA A 77 18.99 13.34 12.96
CA ALA A 77 19.37 14.39 13.90
C ALA A 77 20.23 13.82 15.05
N THR A 78 19.79 12.73 15.69
CA THR A 78 20.54 12.08 16.76
C THR A 78 21.92 11.60 16.31
N VAL A 79 22.02 10.96 15.14
CA VAL A 79 23.31 10.49 14.59
C VAL A 79 24.24 11.67 14.31
N THR A 80 23.70 12.79 13.83
CA THR A 80 24.49 14.01 13.57
C THR A 80 25.06 14.58 14.87
N GLU A 81 24.24 14.68 15.92
CA GLU A 81 24.68 15.14 17.24
C GLU A 81 25.77 14.22 17.83
N GLN A 82 25.58 12.91 17.72
CA GLN A 82 26.56 11.92 18.18
C GLN A 82 27.87 12.01 17.41
N ALA A 83 27.82 12.19 16.08
CA ALA A 83 29.02 12.35 15.26
C ALA A 83 29.81 13.61 15.64
N VAL A 84 29.13 14.72 15.94
CA VAL A 84 29.78 15.95 16.43
C VAL A 84 30.43 15.70 17.80
N ALA A 85 29.71 15.07 18.73
CA ALA A 85 30.25 14.76 20.06
C ALA A 85 31.49 13.86 19.99
N LEU A 86 31.44 12.82 19.13
CA LEU A 86 32.57 11.93 18.89
C LEU A 86 33.76 12.67 18.30
N HIS A 87 33.55 13.49 17.26
CA HIS A 87 34.62 14.28 16.64
C HIS A 87 35.29 15.22 17.64
N LEU A 88 34.52 15.88 18.51
CA LEU A 88 35.05 16.75 19.57
C LEU A 88 35.83 15.97 20.63
N HIS A 89 35.41 14.75 20.94
CA HIS A 89 36.13 13.88 21.88
C HIS A 89 37.44 13.37 21.27
N GLU A 90 37.41 12.85 20.04
CA GLU A 90 38.59 12.34 19.33
C GLU A 90 39.60 13.44 18.98
N GLY A 91 39.13 14.64 18.64
CA GLY A 91 39.98 15.80 18.36
C GLY A 91 40.74 16.32 19.58
N LYS A 92 40.21 16.10 20.80
CA LYS A 92 40.90 16.44 22.07
C LYS A 92 42.00 15.46 22.44
N SER A 93 41.96 14.21 21.97
CA SER A 93 42.96 13.17 22.29
C SER A 93 44.30 13.33 21.57
N ARG A 94 44.48 14.36 20.73
CA ARG A 94 45.67 14.51 19.88
C ARG A 94 46.73 15.48 20.42
N TRP A 95 46.57 15.95 21.65
CA TRP A 95 47.55 16.76 22.38
C TRP A 95 47.76 16.17 23.78
N ASP A 96 48.55 15.10 23.85
CA ASP A 96 49.41 14.72 24.97
C ASP A 96 50.56 13.86 24.41
#